data_AF-A0A2S8RQZ2-F1
#
_entry.id   AF-A0A2S8RQZ2-F1
#
_cell.length_a   1.000
_cell.length_b   1.000
_cell.length_c   1.000
_cell.angle_alpha   90.00
_cell.angle_beta   90.00
_cell.angle_gamma   90.00
#
_symmetry.space_group_name_H-M   'P 1'
#
loop_
_entity.id
_entity.type
_entity.pdbx_description
1 polymer ?
#
loop_
_entity_poly.entity_id
_entity_poly.type
_entity_poly.pdbx_seq_one_letter_code
_entity_poly.pdbx_strand_id
1 'polypeptide(L)'
;MTQEYLVIFQYHEPEPRQLFERGVIEDYDATTGVFIAAESAEDALLWCEAIAQQVLSHCNHDRSLDWKQLGYSCWIESNPDTSSWSHCLGFFQHVRVGEMPNVDAMGTDAYVSWRKR
;
A
#
# COMPACT_ATOMS: atom_id res chain seq x y z
N MET A 1 -0.69 -18.43 -17.17
CA MET A 1 -1.98 -18.46 -16.44
C MET A 1 -1.91 -17.35 -15.41
N THR A 2 -2.92 -16.49 -15.34
CA THR A 2 -2.94 -15.38 -14.38
C THR A 2 -3.27 -15.91 -12.98
N GLN A 3 -2.52 -15.47 -11.98
CA GLN A 3 -2.72 -15.77 -10.57
C GLN A 3 -2.90 -14.45 -9.80
N GLU A 4 -3.61 -14.51 -8.68
CA GLU A 4 -3.79 -13.35 -7.81
C GLU A 4 -2.76 -13.39 -6.68
N TYR A 5 -2.09 -12.27 -6.47
CA TYR A 5 -1.07 -12.09 -5.43
C TYR A 5 -1.49 -10.97 -4.50
N LEU A 6 -1.48 -11.22 -3.18
CA LEU A 6 -1.51 -10.13 -2.22
C LEU A 6 -0.13 -9.51 -2.14
N VAL A 7 -0.02 -8.26 -2.56
CA VAL A 7 1.19 -7.47 -2.38
C VAL A 7 0.96 -6.42 -1.31
N ILE A 8 1.98 -6.20 -0.48
CA ILE A 8 2.00 -5.21 0.58
C ILE A 8 3.09 -4.21 0.26
N PHE A 9 2.86 -2.94 0.58
CA PHE A 9 3.85 -1.88 0.40
C PHE A 9 3.83 -0.88 1.54
N GLN A 10 5.00 -0.31 1.78
CA GLN A 10 5.20 0.79 2.73
C GLN A 10 4.95 2.14 2.06
N TYR A 11 4.40 3.07 2.83
CA TYR A 11 4.23 4.48 2.48
C TYR A 11 4.11 5.31 3.76
N HIS A 12 3.91 6.61 3.63
CA HIS A 12 3.49 7.46 4.74
C HIS A 12 2.42 8.44 4.32
N GLU A 13 1.69 8.92 5.32
CA GLU A 13 0.74 10.01 5.21
C GLU A 13 1.33 11.32 5.78
N PRO A 14 0.88 12.49 5.29
CA PRO A 14 1.50 13.76 5.64
C PRO A 14 1.40 14.13 7.12
N GLU A 15 0.30 13.78 7.80
CA GLU A 15 0.12 14.10 9.23
C GLU A 15 1.07 13.30 10.13
N PRO A 16 1.13 11.94 10.07
CA PRO A 16 2.12 11.17 10.82
C PRO A 16 3.56 11.66 10.59
N ARG A 17 3.93 11.93 9.34
CA ARG A 17 5.27 12.44 9.01
C ARG A 17 5.58 13.77 9.70
N GLN A 18 4.64 14.71 9.69
CA GLN A 18 4.82 16.00 10.38
C GLN A 18 4.96 15.86 11.90
N LEU A 19 4.24 14.90 12.50
CA LEU A 19 4.36 14.61 13.93
C LEU A 19 5.73 14.00 14.27
N PHE A 20 6.24 13.11 13.42
CA PHE A 20 7.57 12.53 13.57
C PHE A 20 8.67 13.59 13.44
N GLU A 21 8.58 14.47 12.44
CA GLU A 21 9.54 15.57 12.24
C GLU A 21 9.57 16.56 13.43
N ARG A 22 8.47 16.65 14.18
CA ARG A 22 8.37 17.44 15.43
C ARG A 22 8.82 16.67 16.69
N GLY A 23 9.18 15.40 16.57
CA GLY A 23 9.55 14.52 17.68
C GLY A 23 8.38 14.14 18.60
N VAL A 24 7.15 14.20 18.09
CA VAL A 24 5.93 13.84 18.87
C VAL A 24 5.70 12.33 18.88
N ILE A 25 6.07 11.65 17.79
CA ILE A 25 5.98 10.20 17.64
C ILE A 25 7.32 9.64 17.15
N GLU A 26 7.56 8.36 17.40
CA GLU A 26 8.82 7.67 17.07
C GLU A 26 8.80 6.99 15.70
N ASP A 27 7.63 6.82 15.10
CA ASP A 27 7.41 6.16 13.81
C ASP A 27 6.25 6.83 13.07
N TYR A 28 6.36 6.93 11.75
CA TYR A 28 5.35 7.51 10.85
C TYR A 28 5.06 6.61 9.64
N ASP A 29 5.75 5.48 9.53
CA ASP A 29 5.59 4.56 8.41
C ASP A 29 4.26 3.81 8.52
N ALA A 30 3.58 3.70 7.39
CA ALA A 30 2.35 2.97 7.23
C ALA A 30 2.54 1.84 6.21
N THR A 31 1.68 0.83 6.30
CA THR A 31 1.65 -0.29 5.35
C THR A 31 0.23 -0.53 4.89
N THR A 32 0.06 -0.89 3.62
CA THR A 32 -1.24 -1.27 3.05
C THR A 32 -1.03 -2.32 1.96
N GLY A 33 -2.13 -2.87 1.44
CA GLY A 33 -2.11 -3.99 0.51
C GLY A 33 -3.06 -3.82 -0.66
N VAL A 34 -2.79 -4.59 -1.71
CA VAL A 34 -3.64 -4.70 -2.90
C VAL A 34 -3.50 -6.12 -3.47
N PHE A 35 -4.60 -6.71 -3.92
CA PHE A 35 -4.57 -7.95 -4.67
C PHE A 35 -4.33 -7.64 -6.15
N ILE A 36 -3.31 -8.27 -6.74
CA ILE A 36 -2.92 -8.07 -8.13
C ILE A 36 -3.01 -9.39 -8.89
N ALA A 37 -3.87 -9.44 -9.90
CA ALA A 37 -3.88 -10.48 -10.91
C ALA A 37 -2.72 -10.26 -11.90
N ALA A 38 -1.77 -11.21 -11.92
CA ALA A 38 -0.52 -11.14 -12.71
C ALA A 38 -0.13 -12.50 -13.31
N GLU A 39 0.74 -12.50 -14.32
CA GLU A 39 1.28 -13.74 -14.90
C GLU A 39 2.36 -14.39 -14.02
N SER A 40 3.04 -13.56 -13.21
CA SER A 40 4.05 -13.99 -12.26
C SER A 40 4.04 -13.13 -11.00
N ALA A 41 4.67 -13.66 -9.94
CA ALA A 41 4.95 -12.92 -8.71
C ALA A 41 5.82 -11.68 -8.97
N GLU A 42 6.78 -11.77 -9.88
CA GLU A 42 7.65 -10.65 -10.25
C GLU A 42 6.85 -9.52 -10.91
N ASP A 43 5.93 -9.85 -11.83
CA ASP A 43 5.07 -8.85 -12.46
C ASP A 43 4.13 -8.17 -11.45
N ALA A 44 3.58 -8.94 -10.50
CA ALA A 44 2.77 -8.39 -9.42
C ALA A 44 3.59 -7.42 -8.55
N LEU A 45 4.83 -7.78 -8.22
CA LEU A 45 5.72 -6.93 -7.42
C LEU A 45 6.11 -5.66 -8.17
N LEU A 46 6.49 -5.76 -9.44
CA LEU A 46 6.81 -4.60 -10.30
C LEU A 46 5.61 -3.66 -10.44
N TRP A 47 4.40 -4.20 -10.55
CA TRP A 47 3.20 -3.35 -10.57
C TRP A 47 2.90 -2.73 -9.20
N CYS A 48 3.14 -3.46 -8.11
CA CYS A 48 3.04 -2.94 -6.76
C CYS A 48 3.94 -1.70 -6.56
N GLU A 49 5.17 -1.73 -7.09
CA GLU A 49 6.08 -0.57 -7.02
C GLU A 49 5.47 0.70 -7.65
N ALA A 50 4.76 0.55 -8.77
CA ALA A 50 4.08 1.66 -9.42
C ALA A 50 2.88 2.16 -8.62
N ILE A 51 2.11 1.25 -8.01
CA ILE A 51 1.00 1.58 -7.11
C ILE A 51 1.52 2.31 -5.86
N ALA A 52 2.57 1.78 -5.22
CA ALA A 52 3.18 2.37 -4.03
C ALA A 52 3.67 3.80 -4.29
N GLN A 53 4.36 4.02 -5.41
CA GLN A 53 4.76 5.36 -5.84
C GLN A 53 3.56 6.29 -6.00
N GLN A 54 2.50 5.83 -6.67
CA GLN A 54 1.32 6.64 -6.92
C GLN A 54 0.56 6.98 -5.63
N VAL A 55 0.42 6.02 -4.72
CA VAL A 55 -0.22 6.20 -3.41
C VAL A 55 0.57 7.21 -2.58
N LEU A 56 1.88 7.04 -2.48
CA LEU A 56 2.77 7.95 -1.75
C LEU A 56 2.65 9.39 -2.26
N SER A 57 2.78 9.58 -3.58
CA SER A 57 2.69 10.92 -4.19
C SER A 57 1.31 11.55 -4.04
N HIS A 58 0.25 10.73 -4.11
CA HIS A 58 -1.12 11.21 -3.97
C HIS A 58 -1.44 11.65 -2.54
N CYS A 59 -1.15 10.79 -1.55
CA CYS A 59 -1.40 11.08 -0.13
C CYS A 59 -0.68 12.34 0.36
N ASN A 60 0.51 12.62 -0.17
CA ASN A 60 1.32 13.77 0.22
C ASN A 60 1.14 14.99 -0.69
N HIS A 61 0.34 14.88 -1.75
CA HIS A 61 0.23 15.89 -2.81
C HIS A 61 1.61 16.31 -3.37
N ASP A 62 2.55 15.37 -3.41
CA ASP A 62 3.94 15.63 -3.78
C ASP A 62 4.46 14.55 -4.75
N ARG A 63 4.63 14.96 -6.01
CA ARG A 63 5.15 14.10 -7.09
C ARG A 63 6.67 13.96 -7.08
N SER A 64 7.38 14.71 -6.23
CA SER A 64 8.83 14.62 -6.10
C SER A 64 9.28 13.52 -5.14
N LEU A 65 8.37 12.99 -4.32
CA LEU A 65 8.66 11.85 -3.46
C LEU A 65 9.00 10.60 -4.28
N ASP A 66 9.98 9.86 -3.79
CA ASP A 66 10.43 8.59 -4.37
C ASP A 66 10.48 7.57 -3.23
N TRP A 67 9.65 6.53 -3.33
CA TRP A 67 9.55 5.52 -2.27
C TRP A 67 10.86 4.73 -2.09
N LYS A 68 11.65 4.52 -3.15
CA LYS A 68 12.94 3.82 -3.06
C LYS A 68 13.97 4.67 -2.31
N GLN A 69 14.00 5.98 -2.55
CA GLN A 69 14.91 6.89 -1.84
C GLN A 69 14.55 7.03 -0.36
N LEU A 70 13.28 6.83 -0.01
CA LEU A 70 12.80 6.78 1.38
C LEU A 70 13.09 5.44 2.07
N GLY A 71 13.61 4.45 1.36
CA GLY A 71 13.92 3.13 1.92
C GLY A 71 12.69 2.23 2.12
N TYR A 72 11.56 2.56 1.48
CA TYR A 72 10.35 1.75 1.54
C TYR A 72 10.47 0.48 0.70
N SER A 73 9.64 -0.50 1.04
CA SER A 73 9.65 -1.83 0.44
C SER A 73 8.26 -2.25 -0.02
N CYS A 74 8.25 -3.08 -1.07
CA CYS A 74 7.09 -3.85 -1.52
C CYS A 74 7.42 -5.34 -1.36
N TRP A 75 6.45 -6.16 -0.97
CA TRP A 75 6.62 -7.62 -0.89
C TRP A 75 5.32 -8.37 -1.12
N ILE A 76 5.41 -9.66 -1.42
CA ILE A 76 4.26 -10.55 -1.52
C ILE A 76 3.98 -11.17 -0.17
N GLU A 77 2.72 -11.12 0.26
CA GLU A 77 2.23 -11.90 1.40
C GLU A 77 1.84 -13.30 0.92
N SER A 78 2.66 -14.29 1.27
CA SER A 78 2.50 -15.67 0.81
C SER A 78 1.33 -16.40 1.46
N ASN A 79 0.89 -16.01 2.67
CA ASN A 79 -0.19 -16.68 3.38
C ASN A 79 -1.21 -15.68 3.97
N PRO A 80 -2.00 -14.98 3.14
CA PRO A 80 -2.91 -13.91 3.57
C PRO A 80 -3.87 -14.32 4.70
N ASP A 81 -4.44 -15.53 4.62
CA ASP A 81 -5.45 -16.02 5.57
C ASP A 81 -4.91 -16.26 6.98
N THR A 82 -3.61 -16.48 7.11
CA THR A 82 -2.94 -16.77 8.40
C THR A 82 -1.99 -15.67 8.85
N SER A 83 -1.82 -14.61 8.05
CA SER A 83 -0.93 -13.50 8.37
C SER A 83 -1.63 -12.47 9.27
N SER A 84 -0.87 -11.46 9.69
CA SER A 84 -1.42 -10.29 10.39
C SER A 84 -2.44 -9.53 9.54
N TRP A 85 -2.48 -9.74 8.22
CA TRP A 85 -3.41 -9.08 7.29
C TRP A 85 -4.79 -9.76 7.20
N SER A 86 -4.94 -10.96 7.76
CA SER A 86 -6.20 -11.75 7.73
C SER A 86 -7.43 -10.95 8.15
N HIS A 87 -7.29 -10.01 9.10
CA HIS A 87 -8.38 -9.20 9.62
C HIS A 87 -8.86 -8.08 8.68
N CYS A 88 -8.11 -7.77 7.60
CA CYS A 88 -8.41 -6.67 6.68
C CYS A 88 -8.31 -7.05 5.20
N LEU A 89 -8.28 -8.34 4.85
CA LEU A 89 -8.25 -8.77 3.44
C LEU A 89 -9.43 -8.21 2.63
N GLY A 90 -10.62 -8.12 3.22
CA GLY A 90 -11.81 -7.55 2.58
C GLY A 90 -11.80 -6.03 2.40
N PHE A 91 -10.77 -5.34 2.89
CA PHE A 91 -10.52 -3.93 2.60
C PHE A 91 -9.71 -3.75 1.32
N PHE A 92 -8.80 -4.68 1.03
CA PHE A 92 -7.88 -4.54 -0.09
C PHE A 92 -8.61 -4.63 -1.43
N GLN A 93 -8.20 -3.74 -2.34
CA GLN A 93 -8.76 -3.70 -3.68
C GLN A 93 -8.15 -4.81 -4.53
N HIS A 94 -8.89 -5.26 -5.54
CA HIS A 94 -8.45 -6.26 -6.49
C HIS A 94 -8.27 -5.59 -7.86
N VAL A 95 -7.06 -5.66 -8.41
CA VAL A 95 -6.71 -5.09 -9.70
C VAL A 95 -5.92 -6.10 -10.53
N ARG A 96 -5.62 -5.77 -11.78
CA ARG A 96 -4.68 -6.52 -12.64
C ARG A 96 -3.45 -5.67 -12.93
N VAL A 97 -2.38 -6.30 -13.41
CA VAL A 97 -1.21 -5.57 -13.92
C VAL A 97 -1.66 -4.53 -14.96
N GLY A 98 -1.22 -3.29 -14.78
CA GLY A 98 -1.59 -2.14 -15.62
C GLY A 98 -2.86 -1.39 -15.18
N GLU A 99 -3.59 -1.89 -14.20
CA GLU A 99 -4.77 -1.24 -13.61
C GLU A 99 -4.42 -0.60 -12.26
N MET A 100 -4.64 0.72 -12.15
CA MET A 100 -4.39 1.46 -10.92
C MET A 100 -5.61 1.30 -9.98
N PRO A 101 -5.42 0.96 -8.70
CA PRO A 101 -6.51 0.96 -7.73
C PRO A 101 -7.04 2.38 -7.51
N ASN A 102 -8.21 2.49 -6.89
CA ASN A 102 -8.72 3.77 -6.42
C ASN A 102 -7.90 4.21 -5.20
N VAL A 103 -6.89 5.05 -5.43
CA VAL A 103 -5.94 5.52 -4.40
C VAL A 103 -6.64 6.28 -3.27
N ASP A 104 -7.71 7.01 -3.56
CA ASP A 104 -8.52 7.69 -2.54
C ASP A 104 -9.17 6.73 -1.54
N ALA A 105 -9.29 5.45 -1.91
CA ALA A 105 -9.87 4.39 -1.10
C ALA A 105 -8.83 3.42 -0.49
N MET A 106 -7.58 3.85 -0.32
CA MET A 106 -6.50 3.01 0.24
C MET A 106 -5.88 3.53 1.54
N GLY A 107 -6.00 4.83 1.83
CA GLY A 107 -5.39 5.46 3.01
C GLY A 107 -6.08 5.15 4.34
N THR A 108 -5.53 5.72 5.42
CA THR A 108 -6.02 5.53 6.80
C THR A 108 -7.50 5.87 6.94
N ASP A 109 -7.94 7.00 6.37
CA ASP A 109 -9.34 7.43 6.43
C ASP A 109 -10.30 6.45 5.77
N ALA A 110 -9.89 5.86 4.64
CA ALA A 110 -10.67 4.83 3.94
C ALA A 110 -10.78 3.57 4.80
N TYR A 111 -9.68 3.14 5.41
CA TYR A 111 -9.65 1.98 6.31
C TYR A 111 -10.53 2.18 7.55
N VAL A 112 -10.42 3.34 8.21
CA VAL A 112 -11.25 3.70 9.37
C VAL A 112 -12.73 3.72 9.01
N SER A 113 -13.08 4.20 7.83
CA SER A 113 -14.45 4.21 7.32
C SER A 113 -14.97 2.81 7.02
N TRP A 114 -14.14 1.94 6.45
CA TRP A 114 -14.46 0.53 6.20
C TRP A 114 -14.71 -0.24 7.49
N ARG A 115 -13.87 -0.07 8.51
CA ARG A 115 -14.01 -0.75 9.82
C ARG A 115 -15.28 -0.42 10.60
N LYS A 116 -15.95 0.69 10.28
CA LYS A 116 -17.19 1.14 10.93
C LYS A 116 -18.45 0.56 10.29
N ARG A 117 -18.32 -0.14 9.16
CA ARG A 117 -19.43 -0.80 8.45
C ARG A 117 -19.68 -2.18 9.03
#